data_AF-A0A9Q0H1K9-F1
#
_entry.id   AF-A0A9Q0H1K9-F1
#
_cell.length_a   1.000
_cell.length_b   1.000
_cell.length_c   1.000
_cell.angle_alpha   90.00
_cell.angle_beta   90.00
_cell.angle_gamma   90.00
#
_symmetry.space_group_name_H-M   'P 1'
#
loop_
_entity.id
_entity.type
_entity.pdbx_description
1 polymer ?
#
loop_
_entity_poly.entity_id
_entity_poly.type
_entity_poly.pdbx_seq_one_letter_code
_entity_poly.pdbx_strand_id
1 'polypeptide(L)'
;MGGGREAVSAYRALLRATRKSFAGDKLMLTESAIEIRKKFEENRNVTSEAEIKKLLDEASEASDFISNMIVQAKRNPSGGFVLKPGQEHAGATLEIPSEEILRKSS
;
A
#
# COMPACT_ATOMS: atom_id res chain seq x y z
N MET A 1 -6.78 -22.84 17.72
CA MET A 1 -7.44 -22.17 16.59
C MET A 1 -7.24 -20.65 16.72
N GLY A 2 -6.22 -20.10 16.05
CA GLY A 2 -5.79 -18.69 16.16
C GLY A 2 -6.04 -17.82 14.91
N GLY A 3 -6.31 -18.43 13.75
CA GLY A 3 -6.35 -17.74 12.46
C GLY A 3 -7.36 -16.60 12.35
N GLY A 4 -8.49 -16.64 13.06
CA GLY A 4 -9.48 -15.55 13.05
C GLY A 4 -8.97 -14.24 13.67
N ARG A 5 -8.16 -14.31 14.73
CA ARG A 5 -7.57 -13.11 15.36
C ARG A 5 -6.46 -12.54 14.49
N GLU A 6 -5.66 -13.41 13.88
CA GLU A 6 -4.58 -13.03 12.96
C GLU A 6 -5.15 -12.37 11.69
N ALA A 7 -6.21 -12.92 11.10
CA ALA A 7 -6.88 -12.33 9.95
C ALA A 7 -7.41 -10.91 10.25
N VAL A 8 -8.05 -10.70 11.40
CA VAL A 8 -8.50 -9.35 11.80
C VAL A 8 -7.32 -8.39 12.00
N SER A 9 -6.19 -8.89 12.53
CA SER A 9 -4.98 -8.10 12.69
C SER A 9 -4.40 -7.69 11.32
N ALA A 10 -4.25 -8.64 10.40
CA ALA A 10 -3.75 -8.42 9.04
C ALA A 10 -4.65 -7.44 8.26
N TYR A 11 -5.97 -7.60 8.34
CA TYR A 11 -6.93 -6.67 7.74
C TYR A 11 -6.74 -5.23 8.24
N ARG A 12 -6.57 -5.06 9.56
CA ARG A 12 -6.32 -3.75 10.15
C ARG A 12 -4.95 -3.19 9.78
N ALA A 13 -3.93 -4.03 9.62
CA ALA A 13 -2.59 -3.61 9.18
C ALA A 13 -2.64 -3.02 7.76
N LEU A 14 -3.28 -3.70 6.81
CA LEU A 14 -3.47 -3.21 5.44
C LEU A 14 -4.22 -1.88 5.38
N LEU A 15 -5.30 -1.73 6.16
CA LEU A 15 -6.04 -0.47 6.23
C LEU A 15 -5.22 0.69 6.82
N ARG A 16 -4.30 0.41 7.74
CA ARG A 16 -3.40 1.44 8.29
C ARG A 16 -2.31 1.80 7.27
N ALA A 17 -1.72 0.80 6.61
CA ALA A 17 -0.71 1.00 5.59
C ALA A 17 -1.25 1.90 4.46
N THR A 18 -2.42 1.56 3.91
CA THR A 18 -3.07 2.35 2.86
C THR A 18 -3.40 3.78 3.30
N ARG A 19 -3.90 3.98 4.52
CA ARG A 19 -4.16 5.32 5.08
C ARG A 19 -2.89 6.17 5.21
N LYS A 20 -1.77 5.54 5.56
CA LYS A 20 -0.48 6.21 5.67
C LYS A 20 0.04 6.61 4.29
N SER A 21 0.04 5.68 3.34
CA SER A 21 0.68 5.85 2.04
C SER A 21 -0.13 6.65 1.03
N PHE A 22 -1.46 6.65 1.13
CA PHE A 22 -2.37 7.37 0.23
C PHE A 22 -2.98 8.62 0.89
N ALA A 23 -2.30 9.22 1.87
CA ALA A 23 -2.80 10.35 2.63
C ALA A 23 -3.12 11.58 1.74
N GLY A 24 -4.40 11.80 1.47
CA GLY A 24 -4.90 12.89 0.63
C GLY A 24 -5.34 12.45 -0.76
N ASP A 25 -5.12 11.19 -1.14
CA ASP A 25 -5.67 10.58 -2.34
C ASP A 25 -6.95 9.80 -1.99
N LYS A 26 -8.10 10.49 -2.05
CA LYS A 26 -9.39 9.92 -1.65
C LYS A 26 -9.81 8.74 -2.53
N LEU A 27 -9.47 8.76 -3.81
CA LEU A 27 -9.80 7.69 -4.73
C LEU A 27 -8.99 6.44 -4.37
N MET A 28 -7.67 6.57 -4.22
CA MET A 28 -6.82 5.43 -3.83
C MET A 28 -7.19 4.85 -2.47
N LEU A 29 -7.53 5.69 -1.48
CA LEU A 29 -8.01 5.22 -0.18
C LEU A 29 -9.32 4.41 -0.28
N THR A 30 -10.24 4.83 -1.15
CA THR A 30 -11.54 4.17 -1.31
C THR A 30 -11.39 2.85 -2.04
N GLU A 31 -10.71 2.85 -3.19
CA GLU A 31 -10.50 1.66 -4.02
C GLU A 31 -9.67 0.61 -3.28
N SER A 32 -8.62 1.02 -2.57
CA SER A 32 -7.80 0.09 -1.77
C SER A 32 -8.62 -0.57 -0.66
N ALA A 33 -9.48 0.19 0.03
CA ALA A 33 -10.32 -0.37 1.10
C ALA A 33 -11.36 -1.36 0.55
N ILE A 34 -11.91 -1.11 -0.64
CA ILE A 34 -12.82 -2.02 -1.33
C ILE A 34 -12.10 -3.32 -1.69
N GLU A 35 -10.92 -3.23 -2.31
CA GLU A 35 -10.16 -4.42 -2.73
C GLU A 35 -9.71 -5.26 -1.52
N ILE A 36 -9.19 -4.62 -0.45
CA ILE A 36 -8.83 -5.31 0.79
C ILE A 36 -10.05 -6.05 1.35
N ARG A 37 -11.20 -5.38 1.43
CA ARG A 37 -12.42 -6.02 1.93
C ARG A 37 -12.84 -7.20 1.05
N LYS A 38 -12.84 -7.02 -0.26
CA LYS A 38 -13.20 -8.06 -1.24
C LYS A 38 -12.33 -9.30 -1.05
N LYS A 39 -11.01 -9.13 -0.99
CA LYS A 39 -10.05 -10.26 -0.80
C LYS A 39 -10.29 -11.02 0.50
N PHE A 40 -10.60 -10.34 1.60
CA PHE A 40 -10.92 -11.01 2.87
C PHE A 40 -12.26 -11.75 2.84
N GLU A 41 -13.27 -11.21 2.16
CA GLU A 41 -14.55 -11.91 2.01
C GLU A 41 -14.44 -13.13 1.07
N GLU A 42 -13.68 -13.01 -0.04
CA GLU A 42 -13.41 -14.13 -0.96
C GLU A 42 -12.77 -15.33 -0.26
N ASN A 43 -11.93 -15.08 0.74
CA ASN A 43 -11.20 -16.11 1.48
C ASN A 43 -11.82 -16.47 2.85
N ARG A 44 -12.98 -15.92 3.20
CA ARG A 44 -13.57 -16.06 4.54
C ARG A 44 -13.87 -17.50 4.95
N ASN A 45 -14.11 -18.37 3.99
CA ASN A 45 -14.48 -19.77 4.19
C ASN A 45 -13.30 -20.74 4.06
N VAL A 46 -12.06 -20.23 3.90
CA VAL A 46 -10.87 -21.07 3.86
C VAL A 46 -10.66 -21.70 5.24
N THR A 47 -10.54 -23.03 5.28
CA THR A 47 -10.36 -23.81 6.52
C THR A 47 -9.02 -24.54 6.58
N SER A 48 -8.29 -24.62 5.47
CA SER A 48 -6.95 -25.21 5.40
C SER A 48 -5.96 -24.32 6.16
N GLU A 49 -5.31 -24.86 7.19
CA GLU A 49 -4.32 -24.11 7.97
C GLU A 49 -3.14 -23.61 7.12
N ALA A 50 -2.71 -24.42 6.14
CA ALA A 50 -1.65 -24.04 5.22
C ALA A 50 -2.04 -22.85 4.34
N GLU A 51 -3.28 -22.85 3.84
CA GLU A 51 -3.79 -21.77 2.99
C GLU A 51 -4.05 -20.49 3.82
N ILE A 52 -4.59 -20.63 5.03
CA ILE A 52 -4.75 -19.51 5.96
C ILE A 52 -3.39 -18.87 6.24
N LYS A 53 -2.37 -19.67 6.54
CA LYS A 53 -1.02 -19.15 6.80
C LYS A 53 -0.47 -18.40 5.59
N LYS A 54 -0.56 -18.98 4.40
CA LYS A 54 -0.13 -18.35 3.15
C LYS A 54 -0.81 -16.99 2.93
N LEU A 55 -2.13 -16.92 3.09
CA LEU A 55 -2.89 -15.68 2.93
C LEU A 55 -2.52 -14.61 3.97
N LEU A 56 -2.17 -15.02 5.19
CA LEU A 56 -1.69 -14.11 6.23
C LEU A 56 -0.30 -13.58 5.91
N ASP A 57 0.60 -14.43 5.40
CA ASP A 57 1.94 -14.06 4.97
C ASP A 57 1.85 -13.04 3.81
N GLU A 58 1.01 -13.31 2.80
CA GLU A 58 0.75 -12.38 1.68
C GLU A 58 0.19 -11.03 2.17
N ALA A 59 -0.74 -11.04 3.13
CA ALA A 59 -1.29 -9.81 3.70
C ALA A 59 -0.25 -9.00 4.51
N SER A 60 0.70 -9.69 5.15
CA SER A 60 1.83 -9.06 5.84
C SER A 60 2.77 -8.40 4.84
N GLU A 61 3.19 -9.13 3.81
CA GLU A 61 4.07 -8.61 2.75
C GLU A 61 3.46 -7.41 2.05
N ALA A 62 2.16 -7.46 1.72
CA ALA A 62 1.44 -6.34 1.13
C ALA A 62 1.38 -5.12 2.06
N SER A 63 1.20 -5.33 3.38
CA SER A 63 1.21 -4.23 4.36
C SER A 63 2.56 -3.54 4.44
N ASP A 64 3.65 -4.31 4.43
CA ASP A 64 5.02 -3.80 4.45
C ASP A 64 5.36 -3.08 3.15
N PHE A 65 4.97 -3.67 2.01
CA PHE A 65 5.15 -3.05 0.70
C PHE A 65 4.45 -1.70 0.62
N ILE A 66 3.16 -1.63 0.97
CA ILE A 66 2.39 -0.39 0.94
C ILE A 66 3.03 0.65 1.87
N SER A 67 3.44 0.26 3.07
CA SER A 67 3.98 1.18 4.07
C SER A 67 5.36 1.75 3.71
N ASN A 68 6.17 0.99 2.96
CA ASN A 68 7.59 1.29 2.76
C ASN A 68 7.95 1.60 1.30
N MET A 69 7.17 1.17 0.32
CA MET A 69 7.53 1.32 -1.11
C MET A 69 6.66 2.36 -1.83
N ILE A 70 5.52 2.76 -1.25
CA ILE A 70 4.65 3.77 -1.85
C ILE A 70 5.02 5.15 -1.32
N VAL A 71 5.67 5.97 -2.16
CA VAL A 71 5.95 7.38 -1.87
C VAL A 71 4.91 8.25 -2.59
N GLN A 72 4.12 9.00 -1.83
CA GLN A 72 3.14 9.91 -2.42
C GLN A 72 3.81 11.25 -2.79
N ALA A 73 3.74 11.61 -4.07
CA ALA A 73 4.08 12.96 -4.52
C ALA A 73 3.02 13.95 -4.04
N LYS A 74 3.40 14.93 -3.21
CA LYS A 74 2.51 16.03 -2.83
C LYS A 74 2.80 17.24 -3.69
N ARG A 75 1.77 17.77 -4.36
CA ARG A 75 1.89 19.00 -5.13
C ARG A 75 2.09 20.18 -4.17
N ASN A 76 3.14 20.96 -4.38
CA ASN A 76 3.42 22.16 -3.62
C ASN A 76 2.56 23.35 -4.14
N PRO A 77 2.42 24.43 -3.36
CA PRO A 77 1.68 25.63 -3.77
C PRO A 77 2.25 26.34 -5.00
N SER A 78 3.52 26.11 -5.33
CA SER A 78 4.19 26.64 -6.52
C SER A 78 4.00 25.80 -7.78
N GLY A 79 3.21 24.72 -7.72
CA GLY A 79 2.81 23.91 -8.88
C GLY A 79 3.68 22.68 -9.17
N GLY A 80 4.83 22.52 -8.49
CA GLY A 80 5.71 21.35 -8.58
C GLY A 80 5.30 20.19 -7.66
N PHE A 81 5.81 18.99 -7.92
CA PHE A 81 5.59 17.81 -7.10
C PHE A 81 6.77 17.60 -6.14
N VAL A 82 6.49 17.45 -4.85
CA VAL A 82 7.50 17.16 -3.82
C VAL A 82 7.27 15.72 -3.34
N LEU A 83 8.26 14.87 -3.59
CA LEU A 83 8.36 13.57 -2.96
C LEU A 83 9.02 13.80 -1.59
N LYS A 84 8.30 13.51 -0.51
CA LYS A 84 8.92 13.47 0.83
C LYS A 84 9.14 12.00 1.20
N PRO A 85 10.30 11.41 0.87
CA PRO A 85 10.69 10.16 1.50
C PRO A 85 10.76 10.39 3.01
N GLY A 86 9.89 9.73 3.77
CA GLY A 86 10.01 9.57 5.22
C GLY A 86 11.31 8.84 5.61
N GLN A 87 11.64 8.80 6.91
CA GLN A 87 12.85 8.10 7.40
C GLN A 87 12.87 6.61 7.04
N GLU A 88 11.70 6.00 6.89
CA GLU A 88 11.51 4.63 6.42
C GLU A 88 11.92 4.40 4.95
N HIS A 89 12.19 5.47 4.19
CA HIS A 89 12.68 5.44 2.81
C HIS A 89 14.11 5.98 2.70
N ALA A 90 14.79 6.26 3.81
CA ALA A 90 16.18 6.72 3.82
C ALA A 90 17.09 5.60 3.30
N GLY A 91 17.47 5.68 2.02
CA GLY A 91 18.30 4.68 1.34
C GLY A 91 17.69 4.10 0.06
N ALA A 92 16.43 4.40 -0.25
CA ALA A 92 15.85 4.05 -1.55
C ALA A 92 16.38 5.05 -2.61
N THR A 93 17.25 4.59 -3.51
CA THR A 93 17.73 5.38 -4.65
C THR A 93 16.53 5.78 -5.52
N LEU A 94 16.16 7.05 -5.47
CA LEU A 94 15.17 7.62 -6.36
C LEU A 94 15.87 7.96 -7.68
N GLU A 95 15.86 7.06 -8.65
CA GLU A 95 16.21 7.41 -10.02
C GLU A 95 15.09 8.30 -10.57
N ILE A 96 15.32 9.62 -10.59
CA ILE A 96 14.46 10.55 -11.31
C ILE A 96 14.83 10.41 -12.79
N PRO A 97 13.94 9.94 -13.67
CA PRO A 97 14.19 10.02 -15.10
C PRO A 97 14.31 11.51 -15.44
N SER A 98 15.47 11.92 -15.94
CA SER A 98 15.75 13.29 -16.35
C SER A 98 14.64 13.82 -17.27
N GLU A 99 14.31 15.12 -17.15
CA GLU A 99 13.20 15.83 -17.81
C GLU A 99 13.09 15.67 -19.35
N GLU A 100 14.03 14.99 -20.01
CA GLU A 100 14.05 14.77 -21.46
C GLU A 100 12.88 13.94 -21.99
N ILE A 101 12.26 13.07 -21.17
CA ILE A 101 11.16 12.21 -21.63
C ILE A 101 9.81 12.96 -21.70
N LEU A 102 9.62 14.01 -20.90
CA LEU A 102 8.37 14.77 -20.83
C LEU A 102 8.14 15.71 -22.03
N ARG A 103 9.17 15.97 -22.85
CA ARG A 103 9.07 16.93 -23.96
C ARG A 103 8.72 16.30 -25.32
N LYS A 104 8.48 14.99 -25.38
CA LYS A 104 8.27 14.27 -26.65
C LYS A 104 6.83 13.76 -26.84
N SER A 105 5.87 14.44 -26.25
CA SER A 105 4.43 14.24 -26.50
C SER A 105 3.73 15.57 -26.82
N SER A 106 4.33 16.35 -27.72
CA SER A 106 3.67 17.45 -28.45
C SER A 106 3.65 17.12 -29.94
#